data_AF-A0A6B2G1K3-F1
#
_entry.id   AF-A0A6B2G1K3-F1
#
_cell.length_a   1.000
_cell.length_b   1.000
_cell.length_c   1.000
_cell.angle_alpha   90.00
_cell.angle_beta   90.00
_cell.angle_gamma   90.00
#
_symmetry.space_group_name_H-M   'P 1'
#
loop_
_entity.id
_entity.type
_entity.pdbx_description
1 polymer ?
#
loop_
_entity_poly.entity_id
_entity_poly.type
_entity_poly.pdbx_seq_one_letter_code
_entity_poly.pdbx_strand_id
1 'polypeptide(L)'
;ENSAFYDPKSRSMRENPLQDTIKGQNINFKGDSVGRKNGEVLIVDDATTFTLSAYEKGIDVHILADPTKSELLMKQFNTRKEALYTDQKEDLIARYGGEEHLFAPPKEMILEQREDYVEYSRTGKLIKGQERAPIRSKYVEDVYINNHTTVWGSYWHDFEWGYSCCHSHLRNSYCTGLLPEQKNSY
;
A
#
# COMPACT_ATOMS: atom_id res chain seq x y z
N GLU A 1 -16.50 35.76 17.44
CA GLU A 1 -17.83 35.33 16.96
C GLU A 1 -17.81 34.73 15.54
N ASN A 2 -16.67 34.62 14.87
CA ASN A 2 -16.55 33.96 13.57
C ASN A 2 -16.15 32.49 13.71
N SER A 3 -17.00 31.67 14.33
CA SER A 3 -16.82 30.20 14.36
C SER A 3 -17.87 29.51 13.51
N ALA A 4 -17.62 28.25 13.13
CA ALA A 4 -18.59 27.43 12.39
C ALA A 4 -19.96 27.39 13.09
N PHE A 5 -21.03 27.40 12.28
CA PHE A 5 -22.42 27.37 12.76
C PHE A 5 -22.81 25.98 13.29
N TYR A 6 -23.39 25.95 14.51
CA TYR A 6 -23.95 24.75 15.12
C TYR A 6 -25.48 24.80 15.13
N ASP A 7 -26.13 23.78 14.59
CA ASP A 7 -27.59 23.62 14.68
C ASP A 7 -27.95 22.79 15.94
N PRO A 8 -28.52 23.40 17.00
CA PRO A 8 -28.84 22.70 18.24
C PRO A 8 -29.98 21.68 18.08
N LYS A 9 -30.82 21.80 17.04
CA LYS A 9 -31.93 20.89 16.80
C LYS A 9 -31.43 19.53 16.31
N SER A 10 -30.60 19.56 15.26
CA SER A 10 -30.00 18.35 14.67
C SER A 10 -28.71 17.93 15.36
N ARG A 11 -28.17 18.77 16.24
CA ARG A 11 -26.86 18.61 16.90
C ARG A 11 -25.74 18.40 15.89
N SER A 12 -25.71 19.21 14.83
CA SER A 12 -24.72 19.09 13.75
C SER A 12 -23.90 20.36 13.53
N MET A 13 -22.60 20.20 13.26
CA MET A 13 -21.68 21.26 12.85
C MET A 13 -21.13 20.93 11.46
N ARG A 14 -21.47 21.73 10.44
CA ARG A 14 -21.06 21.43 9.06
C ARG A 14 -19.57 21.66 8.83
N GLU A 15 -19.06 22.78 9.31
CA GLU A 15 -17.69 23.24 9.08
C GLU A 15 -16.82 23.02 10.32
N ASN A 16 -15.50 23.13 10.14
CA ASN A 16 -14.55 23.05 11.23
C ASN A 16 -14.64 24.32 12.10
N PRO A 17 -14.97 24.23 13.40
CA PRO A 17 -15.03 25.39 14.29
C PRO A 17 -13.66 26.07 14.51
N LEU A 18 -12.56 25.37 14.19
CA LEU A 18 -11.18 25.84 14.38
C LEU A 18 -10.44 26.11 13.06
N GLN A 19 -11.14 26.64 12.05
CA GLN A 19 -10.56 26.88 10.72
C GLN A 19 -9.38 27.86 10.71
N ASP A 20 -9.39 28.86 11.60
CA ASP A 20 -8.36 29.90 11.68
C ASP A 20 -7.14 29.49 12.53
N THR A 21 -7.21 28.34 13.22
CA THR A 21 -6.09 27.87 14.04
C THR A 21 -4.99 27.23 13.19
N ILE A 22 -3.74 27.39 13.64
CA ILE A 22 -2.52 27.07 12.88
C ILE A 22 -2.54 25.62 12.34
N LYS A 23 -2.39 25.51 11.01
CA LYS A 23 -2.24 24.24 10.29
C LYS A 23 -1.13 23.40 10.92
N GLY A 24 -1.47 22.25 11.51
CA GLY A 24 -0.48 21.31 12.05
C GLY A 24 -0.84 20.70 13.41
N GLN A 25 -1.87 21.21 14.10
CA GLN A 25 -2.42 20.50 15.25
C GLN A 25 -3.41 19.43 14.80
N ASN A 26 -3.33 18.24 15.42
CA ASN A 26 -4.31 17.19 15.23
C ASN A 26 -5.65 17.64 15.83
N ILE A 27 -6.46 18.28 15.00
CA ILE A 27 -7.83 18.66 15.32
C ILE A 27 -8.70 17.40 15.37
N ASN A 28 -9.28 17.14 16.55
CA ASN A 28 -10.16 16.00 16.78
C ASN A 28 -11.43 16.05 15.93
N PHE A 29 -11.91 17.27 15.63
CA PHE A 29 -13.13 17.49 14.87
C PHE A 29 -12.85 18.42 13.70
N LYS A 30 -13.17 17.97 12.48
CA LYS A 30 -12.95 18.69 11.23
C LYS A 30 -14.25 19.16 10.56
N GLY A 31 -15.38 19.06 11.26
CA GLY A 31 -16.72 19.27 10.69
C GLY A 31 -17.35 17.96 10.21
N ASP A 32 -18.68 17.87 10.31
CA ASP A 32 -19.45 16.70 9.89
C ASP A 32 -19.38 16.48 8.38
N SER A 33 -19.17 17.54 7.59
CA SER A 33 -19.09 17.45 6.12
C SER A 33 -17.91 16.59 5.67
N VAL A 34 -16.79 16.66 6.39
CA VAL A 34 -15.62 15.82 6.12
C VAL A 34 -15.97 14.36 6.43
N GLY A 35 -16.59 14.09 7.57
CA GLY A 35 -17.00 12.72 7.93
C GLY A 35 -17.97 12.09 6.92
N ARG A 36 -18.86 12.89 6.30
CA ARG A 36 -19.83 12.42 5.31
C ARG A 36 -19.21 12.00 3.98
N LYS A 37 -18.06 12.56 3.60
CA LYS A 37 -17.39 12.31 2.30
C LYS A 37 -16.18 11.39 2.44
N ASN A 38 -16.18 10.52 3.43
CA ASN A 38 -15.07 9.62 3.72
C ASN A 38 -15.50 8.15 3.62
N GLY A 39 -14.51 7.26 3.45
CA GLY A 39 -14.72 5.82 3.46
C GLY A 39 -15.50 5.32 2.25
N GLU A 40 -16.43 4.40 2.49
CA GLU A 40 -17.20 3.68 1.46
C GLU A 40 -18.10 4.58 0.60
N VAL A 41 -18.44 5.78 1.09
CA VAL A 41 -19.23 6.76 0.32
C VAL A 41 -18.53 7.12 -0.99
N LEU A 42 -17.19 7.21 -0.98
CA LEU A 42 -16.41 7.50 -2.19
C LEU A 42 -16.51 6.36 -3.21
N ILE A 43 -16.52 5.11 -2.76
CA ILE A 43 -16.63 3.94 -3.63
C ILE A 43 -17.99 3.92 -4.34
N VAL A 44 -19.05 4.24 -3.60
CA VAL A 44 -20.41 4.34 -4.17
C VAL A 44 -20.51 5.51 -5.15
N ASP A 45 -19.88 6.65 -4.87
CA ASP A 45 -19.84 7.81 -5.77
C ASP A 45 -19.06 7.52 -7.07
N ASP A 46 -17.94 6.81 -6.97
CA ASP A 46 -17.19 6.35 -8.14
C ASP A 46 -18.02 5.34 -8.97
N ALA A 47 -18.76 4.45 -8.31
CA ALA A 47 -19.63 3.51 -8.99
C ALA A 47 -20.84 4.20 -9.65
N THR A 48 -21.45 5.20 -9.01
CA THR A 48 -22.56 5.96 -9.60
C THR A 48 -22.10 6.72 -10.84
N THR A 49 -20.99 7.45 -10.75
CA THR A 49 -20.40 8.17 -11.89
C THR A 49 -20.03 7.21 -13.03
N PHE A 50 -19.47 6.03 -12.71
CA PHE A 50 -19.23 4.97 -13.69
C PHE A 50 -20.52 4.54 -14.39
N THR A 51 -21.59 4.21 -13.64
CA THR A 51 -22.87 3.79 -14.24
C THR A 51 -23.50 4.87 -15.13
N LEU A 52 -23.44 6.15 -14.74
CA LEU A 52 -23.93 7.25 -15.58
C LEU A 52 -23.16 7.34 -16.90
N SER A 53 -21.83 7.24 -16.84
CA SER A 53 -20.99 7.25 -18.05
C SER A 53 -21.22 6.03 -18.96
N ALA A 54 -21.56 4.87 -18.38
CA ALA A 54 -21.90 3.66 -19.12
C ALA A 54 -23.27 3.80 -19.79
N TYR A 55 -24.24 4.40 -19.10
CA TYR A 55 -25.56 4.69 -19.63
C TYR A 55 -25.49 5.65 -20.82
N GLU A 56 -24.69 6.71 -20.74
CA GLU A 56 -24.44 7.63 -21.87
C GLU A 56 -23.84 6.92 -23.09
N LYS A 57 -23.07 5.84 -22.88
CA LYS A 57 -22.50 4.99 -23.93
C LYS A 57 -23.48 3.92 -24.44
N GLY A 58 -24.70 3.88 -23.91
CA GLY A 58 -25.76 2.93 -24.30
C GLY A 58 -25.72 1.58 -23.57
N ILE A 59 -24.91 1.45 -22.51
CA ILE A 59 -24.88 0.24 -21.68
C ILE A 59 -25.87 0.42 -20.53
N ASP A 60 -26.95 -0.34 -20.54
CA ASP A 60 -27.98 -0.28 -19.48
C ASP A 60 -27.53 -1.04 -18.23
N VAL A 61 -27.00 -0.28 -17.26
CA VAL A 61 -26.53 -0.74 -15.96
C VAL A 61 -26.89 0.31 -14.93
N HIS A 62 -27.53 -0.11 -13.85
CA HIS A 62 -27.90 0.77 -12.75
C HIS A 62 -27.39 0.23 -11.41
N ILE A 63 -26.77 1.09 -10.60
CA ILE A 63 -26.13 0.67 -9.34
C ILE A 63 -27.12 0.11 -8.31
N LEU A 64 -28.33 0.67 -8.21
CA LEU A 64 -29.34 0.20 -7.24
C LEU A 64 -30.14 -1.01 -7.74
N ALA A 65 -30.26 -1.18 -9.06
CA ALA A 65 -31.04 -2.27 -9.64
C ALA A 65 -30.16 -3.52 -9.80
N ASP A 66 -28.96 -3.32 -10.36
CA ASP A 66 -28.00 -4.38 -10.64
C ASP A 66 -26.64 -4.09 -9.96
N PRO A 67 -26.56 -4.09 -8.62
CA PRO A 67 -25.33 -3.72 -7.90
C PRO A 67 -24.16 -4.65 -8.26
N THR A 68 -24.37 -5.97 -8.27
CA THR A 68 -23.32 -6.96 -8.56
C THR A 68 -22.80 -6.87 -10.00
N LYS A 69 -23.69 -6.61 -10.97
CA LYS A 69 -23.33 -6.39 -12.38
C LYS A 69 -22.48 -5.13 -12.53
N SER A 70 -22.90 -4.03 -11.91
CA SER A 70 -22.19 -2.76 -11.96
C SER A 70 -20.79 -2.86 -11.36
N GLU A 71 -20.66 -3.53 -10.21
CA GLU A 71 -19.37 -3.78 -9.55
C GLU A 71 -18.44 -4.64 -10.41
N LEU A 72 -18.94 -5.72 -11.00
CA LEU A 72 -18.15 -6.59 -11.88
C LEU A 72 -17.62 -5.80 -13.10
N LEU A 73 -18.48 -5.00 -13.73
CA LEU A 73 -18.11 -4.17 -14.86
C LEU A 73 -17.10 -3.09 -14.48
N MET A 74 -17.23 -2.48 -13.30
CA MET A 74 -16.27 -1.50 -12.79
C MET A 74 -14.90 -2.14 -12.54
N LYS A 75 -14.83 -3.35 -11.99
CA LYS A 75 -13.55 -4.10 -11.83
C LYS A 75 -12.91 -4.43 -13.18
N GLN A 76 -13.69 -4.91 -14.15
CA GLN A 76 -13.21 -5.16 -15.51
C GLN A 76 -12.76 -3.87 -16.20
N PHE A 77 -13.44 -2.75 -15.94
CA PHE A 77 -13.06 -1.45 -16.48
C PHE A 77 -11.72 -0.99 -15.89
N ASN A 78 -11.51 -1.12 -14.58
CA ASN A 78 -10.26 -0.70 -13.93
C ASN A 78 -9.06 -1.52 -14.41
N THR A 79 -9.18 -2.84 -14.50
CA THR A 79 -8.11 -3.70 -15.04
C THR A 79 -7.75 -3.34 -16.49
N ARG A 80 -8.75 -3.10 -17.35
CA ARG A 80 -8.50 -2.64 -18.72
C ARG A 80 -7.91 -1.23 -18.77
N LYS A 81 -8.34 -0.34 -17.89
CA LYS A 81 -7.84 1.04 -17.77
C LYS A 81 -6.36 1.03 -17.38
N GLU A 82 -5.96 0.19 -16.43
CA GLU A 82 -4.56 0.00 -16.04
C GLU A 82 -3.71 -0.51 -17.20
N ALA A 83 -4.16 -1.54 -17.92
CA ALA A 83 -3.46 -2.04 -19.11
C ALA A 83 -3.33 -0.96 -20.20
N LEU A 84 -4.38 -0.18 -20.46
CA LEU A 84 -4.30 0.92 -21.42
C LEU A 84 -3.32 2.01 -20.97
N TYR A 85 -3.22 2.29 -19.67
CA TYR A 85 -2.22 3.23 -19.16
C TYR A 85 -0.80 2.70 -19.27
N THR A 86 -0.56 1.40 -19.06
CA THR A 86 0.77 0.81 -19.25
C THR A 86 1.17 0.91 -20.72
N ASP A 87 0.27 0.56 -21.64
CA ASP A 87 0.54 0.62 -23.07
C ASP A 87 0.82 2.06 -23.53
N GLN A 88 0.03 3.04 -23.06
CA GLN A 88 0.25 4.46 -23.34
C GLN A 88 1.59 4.95 -22.78
N LYS A 89 1.96 4.52 -21.57
CA LYS A 89 3.23 4.87 -20.96
C LYS A 89 4.40 4.31 -21.77
N GLU A 90 4.31 3.07 -22.22
CA GLU A 90 5.32 2.43 -23.08
C GLU A 90 5.44 3.14 -24.43
N ASP A 91 4.35 3.48 -25.10
CA ASP A 91 4.36 4.25 -26.36
C ASP A 91 4.99 5.64 -26.16
N LEU A 92 4.70 6.32 -25.06
CA LEU A 92 5.32 7.61 -24.72
C LEU A 92 6.83 7.47 -24.52
N ILE A 93 7.27 6.46 -23.78
CA ILE A 93 8.68 6.17 -23.55
C ILE A 93 9.39 5.85 -24.87
N ALA A 94 8.78 5.05 -25.74
CA ALA A 94 9.37 4.69 -27.03
C ALA A 94 9.54 5.91 -27.95
N ARG A 95 8.60 6.87 -27.92
CA ARG A 95 8.65 8.08 -28.76
C ARG A 95 9.60 9.14 -28.24
N TYR A 96 9.63 9.34 -26.92
CA TYR A 96 10.30 10.48 -26.30
C TYR A 96 11.54 10.10 -25.48
N GLY A 97 11.80 8.81 -25.26
CA GLY A 97 12.87 8.31 -24.39
C GLY A 97 12.59 8.61 -22.91
N GLY A 98 13.61 8.39 -22.06
CA GLY A 98 13.53 8.71 -20.63
C GLY A 98 13.39 7.52 -19.68
N GLU A 99 13.64 6.29 -20.15
CA GLU A 99 13.69 5.10 -19.29
C GLU A 99 14.67 5.25 -18.12
N GLU A 100 15.77 5.97 -18.35
CA GLU A 100 16.81 6.25 -17.35
C GLU A 100 16.27 6.99 -16.12
N HIS A 101 15.18 7.77 -16.26
CA HIS A 101 14.56 8.52 -15.17
C HIS A 101 13.45 7.75 -14.43
N LEU A 102 13.05 6.57 -14.93
CA LEU A 102 12.09 5.72 -14.21
C LEU A 102 12.73 5.07 -12.99
N PHE A 103 14.01 4.72 -13.09
CA PHE A 103 14.80 4.17 -12.00
C PHE A 103 15.57 5.30 -11.33
N ALA A 104 14.86 6.11 -10.54
CA ALA A 104 15.54 7.10 -9.72
C ALA A 104 16.49 6.37 -8.75
N PRO A 105 17.81 6.68 -8.77
CA PRO A 105 18.72 6.11 -7.79
C PRO A 105 18.29 6.47 -6.37
N PRO A 106 18.73 5.72 -5.35
CA PRO A 106 18.35 5.99 -3.97
C PRO A 106 18.59 7.47 -3.62
N LYS A 107 17.67 8.06 -2.85
CA LYS A 107 17.67 9.50 -2.55
C LYS A 107 18.99 9.99 -1.95
N GLU A 108 19.69 9.13 -1.22
CA GLU A 108 21.04 9.37 -0.67
C GLU A 108 22.08 9.64 -1.77
N MET A 109 22.01 8.90 -2.88
CA MET A 109 22.90 9.07 -4.03
C MET A 109 22.57 10.35 -4.81
N ILE A 110 21.28 10.70 -4.91
CA ILE A 110 20.83 11.94 -5.58
C ILE A 110 21.22 13.19 -4.79
N LEU A 111 21.08 13.16 -3.46
CA LEU A 111 21.35 14.31 -2.60
C LEU A 111 22.82 14.43 -2.21
N GLU A 112 23.66 13.43 -2.51
CA GLU A 112 25.07 13.32 -2.06
C GLU A 112 25.27 13.45 -0.53
N GLN A 113 24.17 13.52 0.23
CA GLN A 113 24.15 13.63 1.68
C GLN A 113 24.10 12.23 2.28
N ARG A 114 25.09 11.92 3.12
CA ARG A 114 25.18 10.65 3.87
C ARG A 114 24.66 10.75 5.30
N GLU A 115 24.04 11.87 5.67
CA GLU A 115 23.64 12.14 7.05
C GLU A 115 22.15 11.86 7.27
N ASP A 116 21.86 10.66 7.78
CA ASP A 116 20.54 10.33 8.29
C ASP A 116 20.32 11.04 9.64
N TYR A 117 19.54 12.12 9.62
CA TYR A 117 19.20 12.84 10.84
C TYR A 117 18.21 12.02 11.70
N VAL A 118 18.64 11.68 12.92
CA VAL A 118 17.84 10.95 13.90
C VAL A 118 17.51 11.84 15.10
N GLU A 119 16.22 12.01 15.38
CA GLU A 119 15.74 12.74 16.56
C GLU A 119 15.43 11.75 17.71
N TYR A 120 16.09 11.92 18.86
CA TYR A 120 15.78 11.17 20.08
C TYR A 120 14.90 12.01 21.03
N SER A 121 13.89 11.38 21.65
CA SER A 121 13.21 11.98 22.79
C SER A 121 14.16 12.13 23.97
N ARG A 122 13.82 12.98 24.95
CA ARG A 122 14.54 13.08 26.23
C ARG A 122 14.68 11.73 26.96
N THR A 123 13.81 10.77 26.66
CA THR A 123 13.81 9.40 27.20
C THR A 123 14.58 8.38 26.34
N GLY A 124 15.21 8.82 25.24
CA GLY A 124 15.99 7.98 24.33
C GLY A 124 15.18 7.24 23.25
N LYS A 125 13.89 7.56 23.08
CA LYS A 125 13.03 6.93 22.06
C LYS A 125 13.17 7.69 20.73
N LEU A 126 13.43 6.97 19.63
CA LEU A 126 13.45 7.57 18.29
C LEU A 126 12.09 8.21 17.96
N ILE A 127 12.13 9.48 17.52
CA ILE A 127 10.98 10.27 17.06
C ILE A 127 10.98 10.36 15.52
N LYS A 128 12.16 10.55 14.91
CA LYS A 128 12.34 10.62 13.44
C LYS A 128 13.67 9.99 13.03
N GLY A 129 13.76 9.51 11.79
CA GLY A 129 15.02 9.20 11.12
C GLY A 129 15.21 7.75 10.70
N GLN A 130 14.72 6.78 11.46
CA GLN A 130 14.79 5.36 11.07
C GLN A 130 13.48 4.63 11.32
N GLU A 131 13.07 3.83 10.34
CA GLU A 131 12.05 2.80 10.54
C GLU A 131 12.54 1.88 11.65
N ARG A 132 11.66 1.56 12.61
CA ARG A 132 12.04 0.62 13.66
C ARG A 132 12.37 -0.72 13.01
N ALA A 133 13.58 -1.22 13.26
CA ALA A 133 13.93 -2.58 12.89
C ALA A 133 12.82 -3.54 13.38
N PRO A 134 12.42 -4.52 12.56
CA PRO A 134 11.40 -5.49 12.96
C PRO A 134 11.85 -6.15 14.26
N ILE A 135 10.92 -6.29 15.20
CA ILE A 135 11.18 -6.89 16.50
C ILE A 135 11.51 -8.37 16.26
N ARG A 136 12.78 -8.75 16.43
CA ARG A 136 13.22 -10.16 16.35
C ARG A 136 13.03 -10.81 17.72
N SER A 137 12.65 -12.08 17.75
CA SER A 137 12.57 -12.80 19.02
C SER A 137 13.96 -13.12 19.58
N LYS A 138 14.02 -13.67 20.81
CA LYS A 138 15.28 -14.05 21.47
C LYS A 138 16.03 -15.17 20.73
N TYR A 139 15.33 -15.95 19.91
CA TYR A 139 15.90 -17.10 19.19
C TYR A 139 16.37 -16.67 17.81
N VAL A 140 17.42 -17.34 17.31
CA VAL A 140 17.95 -17.05 15.98
C VAL A 140 16.96 -17.56 14.93
N GLU A 141 16.22 -16.65 14.33
CA GLU A 141 15.28 -16.91 13.24
C GLU A 141 16.03 -16.93 11.89
N ASP A 142 15.42 -17.56 10.88
CA ASP A 142 15.89 -17.56 9.48
C ASP A 142 17.31 -18.11 9.26
N VAL A 143 17.70 -19.13 10.03
CA VAL A 143 18.97 -19.84 9.80
C VAL A 143 18.78 -20.92 8.73
N TYR A 144 19.28 -20.62 7.53
CA TYR A 144 19.31 -21.54 6.41
C TYR A 144 20.60 -22.35 6.42
N ILE A 145 20.47 -23.68 6.51
CA ILE A 145 21.60 -24.62 6.53
C ILE A 145 21.78 -25.14 5.09
N ASN A 146 23.01 -25.39 4.65
CA ASN A 146 23.34 -26.17 3.44
C ASN A 146 22.52 -25.83 2.18
N ASN A 147 22.43 -24.54 1.85
CA ASN A 147 21.78 -24.01 0.64
C ASN A 147 20.25 -24.24 0.54
N HIS A 148 19.58 -24.47 1.67
CA HIS A 148 18.11 -24.46 1.71
C HIS A 148 17.57 -23.02 1.71
N THR A 149 16.42 -22.75 1.08
CA THR A 149 15.73 -21.44 1.16
C THR A 149 14.71 -21.37 2.30
N THR A 150 14.53 -22.47 3.03
CA THR A 150 13.54 -22.63 4.09
C THR A 150 14.18 -23.26 5.32
N VAL A 151 13.70 -22.92 6.51
CA VAL A 151 14.21 -23.49 7.78
C VAL A 151 13.80 -24.95 7.91
N TRP A 152 14.58 -25.75 8.64
CA TRP A 152 14.22 -27.12 9.01
C TRP A 152 12.91 -27.17 9.81
N GLY A 153 11.98 -28.04 9.44
CA GLY A 153 10.64 -28.10 10.06
C GLY A 153 9.60 -27.21 9.37
N SER A 154 9.96 -26.57 8.25
CA SER A 154 9.02 -25.85 7.38
C SER A 154 8.08 -26.77 6.61
N TYR A 155 8.37 -28.08 6.56
CA TYR A 155 7.56 -29.09 5.90
C TYR A 155 7.32 -30.29 6.82
N TRP A 156 6.12 -30.86 6.78
CA TRP A 156 5.73 -32.03 7.56
C TRP A 156 4.93 -32.99 6.68
N HIS A 157 5.37 -34.23 6.60
CA HIS A 157 4.66 -35.30 5.89
C HIS A 157 4.99 -36.65 6.53
N ASP A 158 4.01 -37.55 6.62
CA ASP A 158 4.17 -38.92 7.12
C ASP A 158 4.96 -39.05 8.43
N PHE A 159 4.61 -38.23 9.43
CA PHE A 159 5.28 -38.17 10.75
C PHE A 159 6.76 -37.76 10.72
N GLU A 160 7.23 -37.20 9.61
CA GLU A 160 8.59 -36.71 9.43
C GLU A 160 8.63 -35.21 9.11
N TRP A 161 9.53 -34.49 9.79
CA TRP A 161 9.83 -33.09 9.50
C TRP A 161 10.86 -32.98 8.39
N GLY A 162 10.71 -31.98 7.53
CA GLY A 162 11.62 -31.71 6.44
C GLY A 162 11.75 -30.23 6.07
N TYR A 163 12.45 -29.99 4.98
CA TYR A 163 12.56 -28.67 4.34
C TYR A 163 11.47 -28.50 3.28
N SER A 164 10.81 -27.34 3.24
CA SER A 164 9.79 -27.03 2.22
C SER A 164 10.37 -26.85 0.82
N CYS A 165 11.62 -26.36 0.70
CA CYS A 165 12.23 -26.09 -0.61
C CYS A 165 12.52 -27.33 -1.47
N CYS A 166 13.02 -28.43 -0.88
CA CYS A 166 13.33 -29.66 -1.62
C CYS A 166 12.66 -30.91 -1.04
N HIS A 167 11.70 -30.75 -0.12
CA HIS A 167 10.94 -31.84 0.54
C HIS A 167 11.79 -32.95 1.14
N SER A 168 13.04 -32.64 1.51
CA SER A 168 13.95 -33.60 2.13
C SER A 168 13.67 -33.72 3.63
N HIS A 169 13.56 -34.97 4.10
CA HIS A 169 13.39 -35.36 5.50
C HIS A 169 14.72 -35.62 6.22
N LEU A 170 15.86 -35.30 5.60
CA LEU A 170 17.19 -35.45 6.21
C LEU A 170 17.72 -34.10 6.69
N ARG A 171 17.91 -33.98 8.01
CA ARG A 171 18.49 -32.78 8.63
C ARG A 171 19.92 -32.59 8.15
N ASN A 172 20.26 -31.38 7.72
CA ASN A 172 21.55 -31.03 7.12
C ASN A 172 21.84 -31.68 5.75
N SER A 173 20.85 -32.22 5.04
CA SER A 173 21.03 -32.54 3.62
C SER A 173 21.39 -31.27 2.84
N TYR A 174 22.16 -31.39 1.75
CA TYR A 174 22.46 -30.26 0.86
C TYR A 174 21.33 -30.12 -0.16
N CYS A 175 20.75 -28.93 -0.30
CA CYS A 175 19.72 -28.72 -1.33
C CYS A 175 20.36 -28.55 -2.70
N THR A 176 19.86 -29.31 -3.68
CA THR A 176 20.28 -29.24 -5.08
C THR A 176 19.45 -28.25 -5.91
N GLY A 177 18.55 -27.49 -5.26
CA GLY A 177 17.70 -26.49 -5.90
C GLY A 177 18.48 -25.28 -6.43
N LEU A 178 17.89 -24.60 -7.41
CA LEU A 178 18.44 -23.38 -8.00
C LEU A 178 18.62 -22.31 -6.91
N LEU A 179 19.84 -21.78 -6.84
CA LEU A 179 20.20 -20.66 -5.95
C LEU A 179 19.21 -19.50 -6.18
N PRO A 180 18.64 -18.89 -5.13
CA PRO A 180 18.17 -17.52 -5.30
C PRO A 180 19.40 -16.68 -5.67
N GLU A 181 19.35 -16.02 -6.83
CA GLU A 181 20.36 -15.04 -7.21
C GLU A 181 20.60 -14.12 -6.01
N GLN A 182 21.83 -14.11 -5.48
CA GLN A 182 22.20 -13.11 -4.49
C GLN A 182 22.14 -11.77 -5.20
N LYS A 183 21.01 -11.07 -5.06
CA LYS A 183 20.92 -9.65 -5.38
C LYS A 183 21.86 -8.95 -4.42
N ASN A 184 23.13 -8.82 -4.84
CA ASN A 184 24.05 -7.87 -4.25
C ASN A 184 23.44 -6.49 -4.50
N SER A 185 22.73 -5.97 -3.50
CA SER A 185 22.35 -4.56 -3.44
C SER A 185 23.65 -3.76 -3.24
N TYR A 186 24.17 -3.22 -4.33
CA TYR A 186 25.09 -2.08 -4.28
C TYR A 186 24.29 -0.79 -4.45
#